data_AF-A0A3B8PYK9-F1
#
_entry.id   AF-A0A3B8PYK9-F1
#
_cell.length_a   1.000
_cell.length_b   1.000
_cell.length_c   1.000
_cell.angle_alpha   90.00
_cell.angle_beta   90.00
_cell.angle_gamma   90.00
#
_symmetry.space_group_name_H-M   'P 1'
#
loop_
_entity.id
_entity.type
_entity.pdbx_description
1 polymer ?
#
loop_
_entity_poly.entity_id
_entity_poly.type
_entity_poly.pdbx_seq_one_letter_code
_entity_poly.pdbx_strand_id
1 'polypeptide(L)'
;MNQPGETEAVFEQLVENFYRPLYRFALSLAGNEADAGDLVQQTFYLWATKGHQLREPTKAKMWLFTALHRDFLNRRRHIIRFPHDELAAAEPELPPVEARG
;
A
#
# COMPACT_ATOMS: atom_id res chain seq x y z
N MET A 1 9.23 -20.26 21.36
CA MET A 1 10.17 -19.15 21.12
C MET A 1 10.30 -19.07 19.61
N ASN A 2 9.46 -18.29 18.93
CA ASN A 2 9.54 -18.18 17.46
C ASN A 2 10.83 -17.45 17.12
N GLN A 3 11.66 -18.05 16.27
CA GLN A 3 12.88 -17.41 15.84
C GLN A 3 12.56 -16.30 14.83
N PRO A 4 13.24 -15.14 14.90
CA PRO A 4 12.97 -14.01 14.00
C PRO A 4 13.09 -14.38 12.49
N GLY A 5 13.89 -15.39 12.13
CA GLY A 5 14.05 -15.84 10.74
C GLY A 5 12.89 -16.65 10.16
N GLU A 6 12.03 -17.27 10.98
CA GLU A 6 10.90 -18.07 10.47
C GLU A 6 9.79 -17.19 9.88
N THR A 7 9.59 -16.00 10.44
CA THR A 7 8.55 -15.07 9.97
C THR A 7 8.96 -14.42 8.65
N GLU A 8 10.26 -14.15 8.48
CA GLU A 8 10.83 -13.58 7.26
C GLU A 8 10.76 -14.58 6.10
N ALA A 9 11.16 -15.85 6.32
CA ALA A 9 11.05 -16.90 5.30
C ALA A 9 9.59 -17.16 4.86
N VAL A 10 8.63 -17.11 5.78
CA VAL A 10 7.19 -17.23 5.46
C VAL A 10 6.70 -16.02 4.65
N PHE A 11 7.19 -14.82 4.98
CA PHE A 11 6.87 -13.61 4.23
C PHE A 11 7.42 -13.66 2.80
N GLU A 12 8.69 -14.05 2.62
CA GLU A 12 9.32 -14.20 1.31
C GLU A 12 8.55 -15.16 0.41
N GLN A 13 8.23 -16.37 0.91
CA GLN A 13 7.42 -17.34 0.16
C GLN A 13 6.05 -16.78 -0.22
N LEU A 14 5.44 -15.98 0.67
CA LEU A 14 4.16 -15.36 0.39
C LEU A 14 4.28 -14.26 -0.69
N VAL A 15 5.34 -13.46 -0.66
CA VAL A 15 5.63 -12.48 -1.72
C VAL A 15 5.86 -13.19 -3.05
N GLU A 16 6.71 -14.20 -3.10
CA GLU A 16 7.00 -14.96 -4.33
C GLU A 16 5.73 -15.57 -4.94
N ASN A 17 4.87 -16.17 -4.10
CA ASN A 17 3.66 -16.84 -4.56
C ASN A 17 2.54 -15.86 -4.98
N PHE A 18 2.44 -14.70 -4.34
CA PHE A 18 1.28 -13.82 -4.49
C PHE A 18 1.55 -12.47 -5.13
N TYR A 19 2.82 -12.04 -5.29
CA TYR A 19 3.13 -10.73 -5.87
C TYR A 19 2.57 -10.58 -7.29
N ARG A 20 2.91 -11.49 -8.20
CA ARG A 20 2.44 -11.43 -9.60
C ARG A 20 0.91 -11.47 -9.72
N PRO A 21 0.16 -12.38 -9.07
CA PRO A 21 -1.29 -12.38 -9.18
C PRO A 21 -1.95 -11.17 -8.49
N LEU A 22 -1.41 -10.67 -7.36
CA LEU A 22 -1.91 -9.43 -6.75
C LEU A 22 -1.66 -8.22 -7.63
N TYR A 23 -0.48 -8.12 -8.24
CA TYR A 23 -0.14 -7.01 -9.14
C TYR A 23 -1.05 -6.98 -10.37
N ARG A 24 -1.31 -8.12 -11.00
CA ARG A 24 -2.27 -8.20 -12.13
C ARG A 24 -3.68 -7.79 -11.71
N PHE A 25 -4.11 -8.19 -10.52
CA PHE A 25 -5.40 -7.78 -9.98
C PHE A 25 -5.45 -6.28 -9.69
N ALA A 26 -4.43 -5.73 -9.03
CA ALA A 26 -4.30 -4.29 -8.76
C ALA A 26 -4.30 -3.48 -10.06
N LEU A 27 -3.56 -3.92 -11.07
CA LEU A 27 -3.53 -3.27 -12.38
C LEU A 27 -4.91 -3.27 -13.05
N SER A 28 -5.67 -4.36 -12.94
CA SER A 28 -7.04 -4.40 -13.46
C SER A 28 -8.01 -3.45 -12.74
N LEU A 29 -7.72 -3.09 -11.49
CA LEU A 29 -8.51 -2.15 -10.70
C LEU A 29 -8.10 -0.70 -10.94
N ALA A 30 -6.80 -0.42 -10.94
CA ALA A 30 -6.24 0.92 -10.97
C ALA A 30 -6.02 1.47 -12.39
N GLY A 31 -5.80 0.59 -13.37
CA GLY A 31 -5.60 0.98 -14.78
C GLY A 31 -4.22 1.59 -15.08
N ASN A 32 -3.35 1.75 -14.09
CA ASN A 32 -1.97 2.23 -14.27
C ASN A 32 -1.00 1.51 -13.31
N GLU A 33 0.29 1.49 -13.66
CA GLU A 33 1.32 0.74 -12.94
C GLU A 33 1.67 1.34 -11.58
N ALA A 34 1.66 2.67 -11.45
CA ALA A 34 2.02 3.36 -10.22
C ALA A 34 1.04 3.01 -9.09
N ASP A 35 -0.25 3.24 -9.31
CA ASP A 35 -1.29 2.91 -8.33
C ASP A 35 -1.36 1.40 -8.05
N ALA A 36 -1.14 0.57 -9.07
CA ALA A 36 -1.11 -0.88 -8.89
C ALA A 36 0.06 -1.31 -7.98
N GLY A 37 1.24 -0.74 -8.19
CA GLY A 37 2.42 -0.94 -7.34
C GLY A 37 2.14 -0.54 -5.89
N ASP A 38 1.58 0.63 -5.67
CA ASP A 38 1.28 1.15 -4.33
C ASP A 38 0.24 0.29 -3.58
N LEU A 39 -0.78 -0.21 -4.29
CA LEU A 39 -1.77 -1.12 -3.71
C LEU A 39 -1.13 -2.44 -3.26
N VAL A 40 -0.23 -3.00 -4.07
CA VAL A 40 0.47 -4.25 -3.75
C VAL A 40 1.43 -4.06 -2.58
N GLN A 41 2.23 -2.98 -2.60
CA GLN A 41 3.14 -2.67 -1.50
C GLN A 41 2.38 -2.48 -0.19
N GLN A 42 1.31 -1.69 -0.19
CA GLN A 42 0.49 -1.49 1.00
C GLN A 42 -0.14 -2.80 1.50
N THR A 43 -0.55 -3.68 0.59
CA THR A 43 -1.11 -4.99 0.95
C THR A 43 -0.10 -5.87 1.67
N PHE A 44 1.13 -5.97 1.16
CA PHE A 44 2.20 -6.75 1.82
C PHE A 44 2.69 -6.10 3.12
N TYR A 45 2.71 -4.76 3.20
CA TYR A 45 2.98 -4.04 4.46
C TYR A 45 1.92 -4.37 5.54
N LEU A 46 0.63 -4.36 5.17
CA LEU A 46 -0.43 -4.78 6.08
C LEU A 46 -0.31 -6.25 6.48
N TRP A 47 0.13 -7.12 5.58
CA TRP A 47 0.40 -8.52 5.90
C TRP A 47 1.56 -8.67 6.89
N ALA A 48 2.69 -7.99 6.67
CA ALA A 48 3.83 -8.05 7.60
C ALA A 48 3.43 -7.59 9.01
N THR A 49 2.59 -6.55 9.10
CA THR A 49 2.16 -5.97 10.38
C THR A 49 1.01 -6.71 11.06
N LYS A 50 0.11 -7.38 10.33
CA LYS A 50 -1.13 -7.98 10.89
C LYS A 50 -1.39 -9.42 10.48
N GLY A 51 -0.72 -9.93 9.45
CA GLY A 51 -0.90 -11.26 8.89
C GLY A 51 -0.58 -12.38 9.88
N HIS A 52 0.33 -12.15 10.83
CA HIS A 52 0.63 -13.08 11.93
C HIS A 52 -0.57 -13.35 12.85
N GLN A 53 -1.61 -12.50 12.84
CA GLN A 53 -2.84 -12.70 13.62
C GLN A 53 -3.81 -13.69 12.92
N LEU A 54 -3.54 -14.05 11.67
CA LEU A 54 -4.38 -14.97 10.93
C LEU A 54 -4.17 -16.39 11.45
N ARG A 55 -5.21 -16.95 12.09
CA ARG A 55 -5.18 -18.30 12.68
C ARG A 55 -5.04 -19.43 11.66
N GLU A 56 -5.46 -19.19 10.42
CA GLU A 56 -5.45 -20.18 9.33
C GLU A 56 -4.61 -19.68 8.15
N PRO A 57 -3.39 -20.20 7.96
CA PRO A 57 -2.50 -19.79 6.86
C PRO A 57 -3.11 -20.01 5.47
N THR A 58 -4.00 -20.99 5.33
CA THR A 58 -4.70 -21.29 4.07
C THR A 58 -5.60 -20.13 3.59
N LYS A 59 -6.00 -19.24 4.50
CA LYS A 59 -6.79 -18.04 4.19
C LYS A 59 -5.95 -16.85 3.75
N ALA A 60 -4.61 -16.96 3.72
CA ALA A 60 -3.70 -15.87 3.34
C ALA A 60 -4.07 -15.25 1.99
N LYS A 61 -4.29 -16.09 0.96
CA LYS A 61 -4.73 -15.63 -0.36
C LYS A 61 -6.00 -14.78 -0.29
N MET A 62 -7.05 -15.30 0.36
CA MET A 62 -8.32 -14.59 0.47
C MET A 62 -8.16 -13.26 1.21
N TRP A 63 -7.36 -13.26 2.28
CA TRP A 63 -7.07 -12.07 3.06
C TRP A 63 -6.35 -11.02 2.22
N LEU A 64 -5.30 -11.39 1.49
CA LEU A 64 -4.49 -10.46 0.68
C LEU A 64 -5.34 -9.77 -0.38
N PHE A 65 -6.14 -10.52 -1.14
CA PHE A 65 -7.01 -9.95 -2.18
C PHE A 65 -8.11 -9.07 -1.58
N THR A 66 -8.64 -9.45 -0.41
CA THR A 66 -9.65 -8.65 0.31
C THR A 66 -9.06 -7.35 0.85
N ALA A 67 -7.87 -7.41 1.44
CA ALA A 67 -7.17 -6.24 1.94
C ALA A 67 -6.86 -5.25 0.80
N LEU A 68 -6.33 -5.76 -0.31
CA LEU A 68 -6.04 -4.96 -1.50
C LEU A 68 -7.29 -4.25 -2.04
N HIS A 69 -8.39 -4.98 -2.22
CA HIS A 69 -9.63 -4.40 -2.74
C HIS A 69 -10.22 -3.35 -1.79
N ARG A 70 -10.14 -3.58 -0.47
CA ARG A 70 -10.60 -2.59 0.53
C ARG A 70 -9.74 -1.32 0.49
N ASP A 71 -8.43 -1.45 0.34
CA ASP A 71 -7.53 -0.30 0.20
C ASP A 71 -7.86 0.51 -1.06
N PHE A 72 -8.05 -0.17 -2.20
CA PHE A 72 -8.47 0.47 -3.44
C PHE A 72 -9.79 1.25 -3.30
N LEU A 73 -10.82 0.64 -2.70
CA LEU A 73 -12.10 1.32 -2.47
C LEU A 73 -11.96 2.52 -1.52
N ASN A 74 -11.08 2.43 -0.51
CA ASN A 74 -10.80 3.56 0.38
C ASN A 74 -10.15 4.72 -0.36
N ARG A 75 -9.11 4.45 -1.17
CA ARG A 75 -8.44 5.47 -2.00
C ARG A 75 -9.40 6.11 -2.98
N ARG A 76 -10.22 5.33 -3.69
CA ARG A 76 -11.23 5.87 -4.62
C ARG A 76 -12.27 6.74 -3.92
N ARG A 77 -12.75 6.34 -2.74
CA ARG A 77 -13.68 7.17 -1.95
C ARG A 77 -13.03 8.48 -1.51
N HIS A 78 -11.74 8.47 -1.17
CA HIS A 78 -11.01 9.68 -0.80
C HIS A 78 -10.92 10.64 -1.99
N ILE A 79 -10.53 10.16 -3.18
CA ILE A 79 -10.44 10.96 -4.40
C ILE A 79 -11.79 11.59 -4.76
N ILE A 80 -12.88 10.82 -4.68
CA ILE A 80 -14.22 11.33 -5.00
C ILE A 80 -14.70 12.37 -3.96
N ARG A 81 -14.38 12.16 -2.68
CA ARG A 81 -14.83 13.04 -1.59
C ARG A 81 -13.98 14.31 -1.46
N PHE A 82 -12.71 14.24 -1.85
CA PHE A 82 -11.73 15.32 -1.74
C PHE A 82 -10.95 15.51 -3.05
N PRO A 83 -11.61 15.92 -4.14
CA PRO A 83 -10.97 16.08 -5.45
C PRO A 83 -9.98 17.27 -5.53
N HIS A 84 -9.83 18.07 -4.47
CA HIS A 84 -9.02 19.30 -4.46
C HIS A 84 -7.82 19.28 -3.50
N ASP A 85 -7.47 18.11 -2.93
CA ASP A 85 -6.24 17.93 -2.13
C ASP A 85 -5.04 17.54 -3.01
N GLU A 86 -5.01 17.99 -4.28
CA GLU A 86 -3.72 18.19 -4.91
C GLU A 86 -3.05 19.28 -4.10
N LEU A 87 -2.03 18.87 -3.33
CA LEU A 87 -1.12 19.72 -2.58
C LEU A 87 -0.94 21.02 -3.35
N ALA A 88 -1.68 22.07 -2.93
CA ALA A 88 -1.23 23.43 -3.13
C ALA A 88 0.14 23.41 -2.49
N ALA A 89 1.16 23.23 -3.33
CA ALA A 89 2.54 23.34 -2.95
C ALA A 89 2.56 24.63 -2.14
N ALA A 90 2.78 24.49 -0.84
CA ALA A 90 3.07 25.63 -0.01
C ALA A 90 4.33 26.20 -0.65
N GLU A 91 4.17 27.13 -1.58
CA GLU A 91 5.22 28.07 -1.93
C GLU A 91 5.62 28.63 -0.57
N PRO A 92 6.82 28.31 -0.06
CA PRO A 92 7.28 29.07 1.07
C PRO A 92 7.40 30.49 0.53
N GLU A 93 6.45 31.36 0.88
CA GLU A 93 6.62 32.80 0.72
C GLU A 93 7.97 33.12 1.35
N LEU A 94 8.98 33.32 0.50
CA LEU A 94 10.29 33.71 0.97
C LEU A 94 10.11 35.07 1.63
N PRO A 95 10.53 35.25 2.89
CA PRO A 95 10.48 36.57 3.51
C PRO A 95 11.28 37.53 2.63
N PRO A 96 10.81 38.79 2.45
CA PRO A 96 11.49 39.75 1.62
C PRO A 96 12.91 39.91 2.14
N VAL A 97 13.90 39.60 1.30
CA VAL A 97 15.30 39.82 1.62
C VAL A 97 15.49 41.33 1.67
N GLU A 98 15.45 41.90 2.87
CA GLU A 98 15.88 43.27 3.07
C GLU A 98 17.37 43.36 2.79
N ALA A 99 17.70 43.85 1.59
CA ALA A 99 19.03 44.29 1.24
C ALA A 99 19.39 45.46 2.16
N ARG A 100 20.19 45.19 3.20
CA ARG A 100 20.81 46.24 4.01
C ARG A 100 21.86 46.94 3.16
N GLY A 101 21.59 48.19 2.81
CA GLY A 101 22.60 49.19 2.43
C GLY A 101 23.29 49.78 3.64
#